data_AF-V4SUP6-F1
#
_entry.id   AF-V4SUP6-F1
#
_cell.length_a   1.000
_cell.length_b   1.000
_cell.length_c   1.000
_cell.angle_alpha   90.00
_cell.angle_beta   90.00
_cell.angle_gamma   90.00
#
_symmetry.space_group_name_H-M   'P 1'
#
loop_
_entity.id
_entity.type
_entity.pdbx_description
1 polymer ?
#
loop_
_entity_poly.entity_id
_entity_poly.type
_entity_poly.pdbx_seq_one_letter_code
_entity_poly.pdbx_strand_id
1 'polypeptide(L)'
;MAPQIDSARRRMTAVANHLVPVISSDSNSGFIGLNNASMNDSYHRIHGEVPSHDVVWRIACDESGTEFTDIIYEKAVGEGIAKITINRPDRRNAFRPHTVKELIRAFNDARDDSSVGVIILTGKGTEAFCSGGDQALRTRDGYADYENFGRLNVLDLQVQIRRLPKPVIAMVAGYAVGGGHVLHMVCDLTIAADNAIFGQTGPKVGSFDAGYGSSIMSRLVSTVQQCLWWGLKKHVKCGF
;
A
#
# COMPACT_ATOMS: atom_id res chain seq x y z
N MET A 1 28.18 29.63 -4.31
CA MET A 1 26.91 29.85 -5.04
C MET A 1 26.67 28.59 -5.87
N ALA A 2 25.49 27.97 -5.75
CA ALA A 2 25.08 26.64 -6.28
C ALA A 2 25.46 25.38 -5.46
N PRO A 3 24.62 25.00 -4.47
CA PRO A 3 24.37 23.57 -4.18
C PRO A 3 22.89 23.18 -4.00
N GLN A 4 21.94 24.12 -4.09
CA GLN A 4 20.53 23.90 -3.72
C GLN A 4 19.69 23.14 -4.77
N ILE A 5 20.16 23.05 -6.02
CA ILE A 5 19.38 22.49 -7.14
C ILE A 5 19.39 20.94 -7.13
N ASP A 6 20.36 20.31 -6.46
CA ASP A 6 20.61 18.88 -6.60
C ASP A 6 19.83 17.99 -5.60
N SER A 7 19.46 18.51 -4.42
CA SER A 7 18.79 17.67 -3.39
C SER A 7 17.30 17.45 -3.70
N ALA A 8 16.63 18.45 -4.28
CA ALA A 8 15.21 18.36 -4.67
C ALA A 8 15.00 17.43 -5.88
N ARG A 9 15.90 17.44 -6.87
CA ARG A 9 15.86 16.46 -7.98
C ARG A 9 16.04 15.03 -7.47
N ARG A 10 16.92 14.81 -6.49
CA ARG A 10 17.19 13.46 -5.95
C ARG A 10 16.04 12.88 -5.12
N ARG A 11 15.28 13.71 -4.39
CA ARG A 11 14.12 13.25 -3.60
C ARG A 11 12.99 12.64 -4.45
N MET A 12 12.79 13.14 -5.68
CA MET A 12 11.88 12.47 -6.64
C MET A 12 12.53 11.23 -7.27
N THR A 13 13.85 11.18 -7.35
CA THR A 13 14.59 10.08 -7.99
C THR A 13 14.64 8.82 -7.10
N ALA A 14 14.65 8.95 -5.77
CA ALA A 14 14.70 7.80 -4.85
C ALA A 14 13.39 6.98 -4.82
N VAL A 15 12.23 7.61 -5.08
CA VAL A 15 10.95 6.91 -5.27
C VAL A 15 10.84 6.33 -6.69
N ALA A 16 11.48 6.97 -7.69
CA ALA A 16 11.44 6.55 -9.09
C ALA A 16 12.38 5.37 -9.43
N ASN A 17 13.53 5.25 -8.75
CA ASN A 17 14.54 4.23 -9.07
C ASN A 17 14.12 2.79 -8.73
N HIS A 18 13.00 2.62 -8.01
CA HIS A 18 12.45 1.29 -7.77
C HIS A 18 11.54 0.79 -8.92
N LEU A 19 11.29 1.61 -9.95
CA LEU A 19 10.11 1.44 -10.80
C LEU A 19 10.31 1.38 -12.34
N VAL A 20 11.40 1.84 -13.00
CA VAL A 20 11.60 1.70 -14.49
C VAL A 20 13.10 1.81 -14.92
N PRO A 21 13.60 1.19 -16.03
CA PRO A 21 14.99 1.29 -16.50
C PRO A 21 15.32 2.59 -17.23
N VAL A 22 16.61 2.96 -17.18
CA VAL A 22 17.21 4.18 -17.76
C VAL A 22 17.08 4.23 -19.29
N ILE A 23 16.44 5.28 -19.83
CA ILE A 23 16.65 5.78 -21.19
C ILE A 23 16.78 7.31 -21.16
N SER A 24 17.76 7.82 -21.90
CA SER A 24 18.20 9.21 -21.98
C SER A 24 17.40 10.09 -22.95
N SER A 25 17.54 11.40 -22.73
CA SER A 25 17.40 12.57 -23.62
C SER A 25 16.09 13.40 -23.64
N ASP A 26 16.33 14.69 -23.35
CA ASP A 26 15.80 15.93 -23.94
C ASP A 26 14.45 16.59 -23.57
N SER A 27 14.61 17.64 -22.76
CA SER A 27 14.24 19.05 -23.01
C SER A 27 12.81 19.57 -22.78
N ASN A 28 12.76 20.58 -21.88
CA ASN A 28 11.85 21.73 -21.76
C ASN A 28 10.32 21.52 -21.71
N SER A 29 9.72 21.84 -20.55
CA SER A 29 8.95 23.08 -20.35
C SER A 29 8.19 23.10 -19.02
N GLY A 30 8.12 24.27 -18.36
CA GLY A 30 7.20 24.56 -17.25
C GLY A 30 7.87 24.79 -15.89
N PHE A 31 8.48 25.96 -15.69
CA PHE A 31 8.92 26.39 -14.35
C PHE A 31 7.70 26.68 -13.47
N ILE A 32 7.33 25.71 -12.62
CA ILE A 32 6.50 25.94 -11.45
C ILE A 32 7.39 26.64 -10.42
N GLY A 33 7.00 27.85 -9.99
CA GLY A 33 7.72 28.62 -8.99
C GLY A 33 7.91 27.82 -7.70
N LEU A 34 9.16 27.58 -7.32
CA LEU A 34 9.52 27.00 -6.04
C LEU A 34 9.20 28.00 -4.93
N ASN A 35 8.17 27.72 -4.15
CA ASN A 35 8.01 28.37 -2.85
C ASN A 35 9.18 27.94 -1.96
N ASN A 36 10.05 28.88 -1.61
CA ASN A 36 11.03 28.73 -0.56
C ASN A 36 10.31 28.66 0.79
N ALA A 37 9.74 27.50 1.12
CA ALA A 37 9.48 27.18 2.52
C ALA A 37 10.85 27.12 3.22
N SER A 38 11.12 28.14 4.04
CA SER A 38 12.28 28.23 4.91
C SER A 38 12.55 26.87 5.57
N MET A 39 13.81 26.42 5.59
CA MET A 39 14.26 25.20 6.30
C MET A 39 14.09 25.28 7.84
N ASN A 40 13.28 26.23 8.31
CA ASN A 40 13.01 26.52 9.71
C ASN A 40 11.51 26.41 10.00
N ASP A 41 10.84 25.43 9.38
CA ASP A 41 9.43 25.16 9.66
C ASP A 41 9.25 24.54 11.07
N SER A 42 8.00 24.45 11.54
CA SER A 42 7.74 23.87 12.86
C SER A 42 8.01 22.37 12.92
N TYR A 43 8.05 21.68 11.77
CA TYR A 43 8.28 20.25 11.68
C TYR A 43 9.70 19.91 12.10
N HIS A 44 10.71 20.60 11.54
CA HIS A 44 12.11 20.40 11.91
C HIS A 44 12.40 20.69 13.39
N ARG A 45 11.70 21.66 13.98
CA ARG A 45 11.84 21.99 15.41
C ARG A 45 11.30 20.91 16.35
N ILE A 46 10.30 20.14 15.92
CA ILE A 46 9.63 19.13 16.75
C ILE A 46 10.18 17.73 16.48
N HIS A 47 10.52 17.43 15.22
CA HIS A 47 10.86 16.09 14.75
C HIS A 47 12.34 15.92 14.37
N GLY A 48 13.15 16.98 14.41
CA GLY A 48 14.57 16.92 14.06
C GLY A 48 14.82 16.91 12.55
N GLU A 49 16.04 16.56 12.14
CA GLU A 49 16.38 16.36 10.73
C GLU A 49 15.87 15.00 10.25
N VAL A 50 15.18 15.00 9.10
CA VAL A 50 14.80 13.75 8.42
C VAL A 50 16.08 13.10 7.87
N PRO A 51 16.38 11.83 8.21
CA PRO A 51 17.54 11.13 7.68
C PRO A 51 17.57 11.18 6.16
N SER A 52 18.72 11.57 5.59
CA SER A 52 18.91 11.69 4.15
C SER A 52 19.62 10.50 3.52
N HIS A 53 19.97 9.48 4.32
CA HIS A 53 20.61 8.27 3.82
C HIS A 53 19.58 7.30 3.25
N ASP A 54 20.03 6.42 2.36
CA ASP A 54 19.16 5.36 1.85
C ASP A 54 18.81 4.37 2.97
N VAL A 55 17.59 3.86 2.93
CA VAL A 55 17.10 2.89 3.92
C VAL A 55 17.66 1.50 3.58
N VAL A 56 18.31 0.88 4.56
CA VAL A 56 18.80 -0.50 4.44
C VAL A 56 17.73 -1.46 4.93
N TRP A 57 17.26 -2.35 4.04
CA TRP A 57 16.23 -3.33 4.34
C TRP A 57 16.86 -4.70 4.67
N ARG A 58 16.32 -5.36 5.70
CA ARG A 58 16.62 -6.75 6.03
C ARG A 58 15.36 -7.59 5.85
N ILE A 59 15.45 -8.69 5.11
CA ILE A 59 14.36 -9.66 4.99
C ILE A 59 14.09 -10.27 6.37
N ALA A 60 12.83 -10.29 6.76
CA ALA A 60 12.35 -10.88 8.00
C ALA A 60 11.54 -12.14 7.71
N CYS A 61 11.72 -13.16 8.54
CA CYS A 61 10.87 -14.34 8.59
C CYS A 61 9.84 -14.16 9.73
N ASP A 62 8.86 -15.06 9.83
CA ASP A 62 8.00 -15.08 11.00
C ASP A 62 8.72 -15.63 12.25
N GLU A 63 8.03 -15.63 13.39
CA GLU A 63 8.53 -16.16 14.68
C GLU A 63 9.02 -17.61 14.60
N SER A 64 8.47 -18.40 13.66
CA SER A 64 8.84 -19.79 13.42
C SER A 64 9.99 -19.96 12.43
N GLY A 65 10.58 -18.87 11.94
CA GLY A 65 11.66 -18.87 10.95
C GLY A 65 11.21 -19.29 9.55
N THR A 66 9.91 -19.33 9.28
CA THR A 66 9.35 -19.76 8.01
C THR A 66 9.33 -18.58 7.03
N GLU A 67 9.89 -18.78 5.85
CA GLU A 67 9.92 -17.79 4.79
C GLU A 67 8.52 -17.52 4.21
N PHE A 68 8.34 -16.31 3.69
CA PHE A 68 7.13 -15.90 2.99
C PHE A 68 7.26 -16.11 1.49
N THR A 69 6.16 -16.49 0.85
CA THR A 69 6.15 -16.81 -0.59
C THR A 69 5.35 -15.80 -1.40
N ASP A 70 4.13 -15.49 -0.96
CA ASP A 70 3.22 -14.54 -1.61
C ASP A 70 3.43 -13.11 -1.12
N ILE A 71 4.25 -12.90 -0.09
CA ILE A 71 4.66 -11.58 0.39
C ILE A 71 6.18 -11.49 0.57
N ILE A 72 6.69 -10.27 0.55
CA ILE A 72 8.05 -9.93 0.99
C ILE A 72 7.91 -9.11 2.26
N TYR A 73 8.53 -9.57 3.34
CA TYR A 73 8.52 -8.88 4.62
C TYR A 73 9.93 -8.40 4.97
N GLU A 74 10.08 -7.10 5.17
CA GLU A 74 11.37 -6.45 5.41
C GLU A 74 11.29 -5.49 6.60
N LYS A 75 12.38 -5.38 7.35
CA LYS A 75 12.54 -4.41 8.44
C LYS A 75 13.70 -3.46 8.11
N ALA A 76 13.48 -2.17 8.25
CA ALA A 76 14.49 -1.15 8.04
C ALA A 76 15.45 -1.11 9.23
N VAL A 77 16.75 -1.24 8.96
CA VAL A 77 17.79 -1.28 9.99
C VAL A 77 17.95 0.12 10.61
N GLY A 78 17.60 0.26 11.89
CA GLY A 78 17.78 1.50 12.66
C GLY A 78 16.68 2.55 12.52
N GLU A 79 15.65 2.29 11.71
CA GLU A 79 14.59 3.27 11.37
C GLU A 79 13.23 2.94 12.03
N GLY A 80 13.07 1.72 12.55
CA GLY A 80 11.82 1.26 13.16
C GLY A 80 10.64 1.13 12.19
N ILE A 81 10.94 0.85 10.92
CA ILE A 81 9.95 0.67 9.86
C ILE A 81 9.89 -0.80 9.47
N ALA A 82 8.69 -1.36 9.46
CA ALA A 82 8.39 -2.64 8.81
C ALA A 82 7.73 -2.38 7.45
N LYS A 83 8.10 -3.14 6.43
CA LYS A 83 7.52 -3.07 5.08
C LYS A 83 7.03 -4.45 4.65
N ILE A 84 5.74 -4.53 4.38
CA ILE A 84 5.05 -5.74 3.93
C ILE A 84 4.62 -5.49 2.49
N THR A 85 5.16 -6.29 1.56
CA THR A 85 4.92 -6.15 0.12
C THR A 85 4.20 -7.40 -0.39
N ILE A 86 3.01 -7.25 -1.00
CA ILE A 86 2.36 -8.37 -1.71
C ILE A 86 3.18 -8.71 -2.96
N ASN A 87 3.59 -9.96 -3.10
CA ASN A 87 4.55 -10.46 -4.10
C ASN A 87 3.87 -11.41 -5.10
N ARG A 88 2.81 -10.93 -5.76
CA ARG A 88 2.11 -11.66 -6.84
C ARG A 88 1.87 -10.77 -8.07
N PRO A 89 2.91 -10.12 -8.63
CA PRO A 89 2.74 -9.09 -9.66
C PRO A 89 2.10 -9.63 -10.95
N ASP A 90 2.35 -10.89 -11.30
CA ASP A 90 1.75 -11.62 -12.43
C ASP A 90 0.21 -11.70 -12.36
N ARG A 91 -0.36 -11.57 -11.15
CA ARG A 91 -1.80 -11.49 -10.89
C ARG A 91 -2.21 -10.13 -10.34
N ARG A 92 -1.47 -9.06 -10.64
CA ARG A 92 -1.73 -7.70 -10.14
C ARG A 92 -1.87 -7.65 -8.61
N ASN A 93 -1.05 -8.44 -7.93
CA ASN A 93 -1.05 -8.57 -6.46
C ASN A 93 -2.43 -8.96 -5.90
N ALA A 94 -3.19 -9.77 -6.65
CA ALA A 94 -4.40 -10.40 -6.12
C ALA A 94 -4.04 -11.35 -4.96
N PHE A 95 -4.77 -11.29 -3.85
CA PHE A 95 -4.54 -12.17 -2.71
C PHE A 95 -5.36 -13.47 -2.84
N ARG A 96 -4.73 -14.58 -2.48
CA ARG A 96 -5.39 -15.87 -2.21
C ARG A 96 -5.44 -16.13 -0.70
N PRO A 97 -6.14 -17.17 -0.21
CA PRO A 97 -6.20 -17.46 1.22
C PRO A 97 -4.81 -17.57 1.88
N HIS A 98 -3.85 -18.22 1.20
CA HIS A 98 -2.44 -18.27 1.62
C HIS A 98 -1.80 -16.89 1.77
N THR A 99 -1.94 -15.99 0.78
CA THR A 99 -1.44 -14.61 0.87
C THR A 99 -1.97 -13.90 2.11
N VAL A 100 -3.26 -14.06 2.41
CA VAL A 100 -3.87 -13.44 3.60
C VAL A 100 -3.32 -14.04 4.90
N LYS A 101 -3.08 -15.36 4.95
CA LYS A 101 -2.44 -16.00 6.12
C LYS A 101 -1.01 -15.46 6.35
N GLU A 102 -0.24 -15.29 5.28
CA GLU A 102 1.10 -14.70 5.35
C GLU A 102 1.07 -13.24 5.81
N LEU A 103 0.15 -12.43 5.27
CA LEU A 103 -0.07 -11.05 5.74
C LEU A 103 -0.38 -11.01 7.24
N ILE A 104 -1.31 -11.86 7.71
CA ILE A 104 -1.66 -11.92 9.13
C ILE A 104 -0.44 -12.25 10.00
N ARG A 105 0.39 -13.22 9.59
CA ARG A 105 1.63 -13.58 10.28
C ARG A 105 2.62 -12.41 10.33
N ALA A 106 2.85 -11.73 9.20
CA ALA A 106 3.74 -10.57 9.16
C ALA A 106 3.24 -9.39 10.01
N PHE A 107 1.93 -9.13 10.03
CA PHE A 107 1.35 -8.11 10.89
C PHE A 107 1.43 -8.46 12.38
N ASN A 108 1.36 -9.75 12.75
CA ASN A 108 1.57 -10.18 14.14
C ASN A 108 3.02 -10.01 14.58
N ASP A 109 3.98 -10.44 13.76
CA ASP A 109 5.41 -10.21 14.06
C ASP A 109 5.70 -8.71 14.19
N ALA A 110 5.22 -7.89 13.24
CA ALA A 110 5.40 -6.45 13.28
C ALA A 110 4.69 -5.79 14.48
N ARG A 111 3.60 -6.38 15.00
CA ARG A 111 2.90 -5.91 16.19
C ARG A 111 3.76 -6.07 17.44
N ASP A 112 4.36 -7.25 17.61
CA ASP A 112 5.02 -7.64 18.86
C ASP A 112 6.51 -7.24 18.88
N ASP A 113 7.09 -6.90 17.73
CA ASP A 113 8.45 -6.33 17.64
C ASP A 113 8.50 -4.88 18.13
N SER A 114 9.06 -4.64 19.32
CA SER A 114 9.19 -3.30 19.92
C SER A 114 10.10 -2.34 19.14
N SER A 115 10.94 -2.84 18.22
CA SER A 115 11.76 -1.99 17.36
C SER A 115 10.96 -1.36 16.22
N VAL A 116 9.80 -1.94 15.85
CA VAL A 116 8.92 -1.44 14.79
C VAL A 116 7.95 -0.42 15.38
N GLY A 117 8.00 0.82 14.88
CA GLY A 117 7.06 1.90 15.20
C GLY A 117 5.99 2.15 14.13
N VAL A 118 6.24 1.79 12.86
CA VAL A 118 5.32 2.00 11.74
C VAL A 118 5.39 0.87 10.73
N ILE A 119 4.27 0.56 10.09
CA ILE A 119 4.18 -0.47 9.05
C ILE A 119 3.81 0.15 7.71
N ILE A 120 4.55 -0.18 6.66
CA ILE A 120 4.22 0.12 5.27
C ILE A 120 3.62 -1.12 4.62
N LEU A 121 2.44 -1.00 4.05
CA LEU A 121 1.81 -2.02 3.21
C LEU A 121 1.88 -1.58 1.74
N THR A 122 2.39 -2.42 0.86
CA THR A 122 2.48 -2.12 -0.58
C THR A 122 2.36 -3.37 -1.46
N GLY A 123 2.33 -3.18 -2.77
CA GLY A 123 2.36 -4.24 -3.78
C GLY A 123 3.67 -4.21 -4.54
N LYS A 124 4.17 -5.39 -4.96
CA LYS A 124 5.39 -5.49 -5.77
C LYS A 124 5.14 -4.91 -7.16
N GLY A 125 6.07 -4.06 -7.61
CA GLY A 125 6.04 -3.43 -8.93
C GLY A 125 5.19 -2.15 -8.98
N THR A 126 5.03 -1.61 -10.19
CA THR A 126 4.31 -0.35 -10.45
C THR A 126 2.84 -0.54 -10.85
N GLU A 127 2.48 -1.73 -11.32
CA GLU A 127 1.21 -1.95 -12.01
C GLU A 127 0.02 -2.01 -11.05
N ALA A 128 0.21 -2.58 -9.85
CA ALA A 128 -0.87 -2.75 -8.90
C ALA A 128 -0.36 -2.80 -7.47
N PHE A 129 -1.04 -2.06 -6.59
CA PHE A 129 -0.97 -2.26 -5.15
C PHE A 129 -1.62 -3.61 -4.81
N CYS A 130 -2.88 -3.77 -5.19
CA CYS A 130 -3.64 -5.00 -5.00
C CYS A 130 -4.94 -4.95 -5.81
N SER A 131 -5.25 -6.02 -6.55
CA SER A 131 -6.51 -6.14 -7.28
C SER A 131 -7.64 -6.87 -6.53
N GLY A 132 -7.44 -7.18 -5.23
CA GLY A 132 -8.42 -7.89 -4.41
C GLY A 132 -8.25 -9.41 -4.42
N GLY A 133 -9.33 -10.14 -4.14
CA GLY A 133 -9.31 -11.60 -4.12
C GLY A 133 -9.07 -12.20 -5.51
N ASP A 134 -8.19 -13.19 -5.57
CA ASP A 134 -7.85 -13.91 -6.80
C ASP A 134 -9.07 -14.65 -7.35
N GLN A 135 -9.63 -14.15 -8.46
CA GLN A 135 -10.87 -14.70 -9.04
C GLN A 135 -10.69 -16.13 -9.58
N ALA A 136 -9.46 -16.57 -9.88
CA ALA A 136 -9.21 -17.93 -10.32
C ALA A 136 -9.48 -18.97 -9.21
N LEU A 137 -9.49 -18.52 -7.95
CA LEU A 137 -9.67 -19.34 -6.75
C LEU A 137 -11.03 -19.09 -6.08
N ARG A 138 -11.92 -18.35 -6.74
CA ARG A 138 -13.25 -18.06 -6.22
C ARG A 138 -14.20 -19.22 -6.49
N THR A 139 -14.76 -19.77 -5.44
CA THR A 139 -15.79 -20.81 -5.46
C THR A 139 -17.13 -20.26 -4.96
N ARG A 140 -18.15 -21.12 -4.89
CA ARG A 140 -19.45 -20.76 -4.30
C ARG A 140 -19.34 -20.40 -2.82
N ASP A 141 -18.41 -21.03 -2.11
CA ASP A 141 -18.30 -20.94 -0.66
C ASP A 141 -17.22 -19.93 -0.20
N GLY A 142 -16.59 -19.21 -1.13
CA GLY A 142 -15.57 -18.19 -0.83
C GLY A 142 -14.32 -18.36 -1.70
N TYR A 143 -13.15 -17.96 -1.18
CA TYR A 143 -11.87 -18.23 -1.83
C TYR A 143 -11.25 -19.48 -1.20
N ALA A 144 -10.82 -20.43 -2.03
CA ALA A 144 -10.19 -21.67 -1.59
C ALA A 144 -8.89 -21.88 -2.38
N ASP A 145 -7.82 -22.30 -1.71
CA ASP A 145 -6.56 -22.66 -2.34
C ASP A 145 -6.26 -24.17 -2.17
N TYR A 146 -5.34 -24.53 -1.30
CA TYR A 146 -4.98 -25.90 -0.97
C TYR A 146 -5.99 -26.52 0.01
N GLU A 147 -6.60 -25.70 0.86
CA GLU A 147 -7.72 -26.12 1.70
C GLU A 147 -9.00 -26.02 0.87
N ASN A 148 -9.67 -27.15 0.60
CA ASN A 148 -10.95 -27.22 -0.13
C ASN A 148 -12.14 -26.53 0.57
N PHE A 149 -11.87 -25.65 1.53
CA PHE A 149 -12.86 -24.92 2.29
C PHE A 149 -12.77 -23.42 1.95
N GLY A 150 -13.85 -22.89 1.37
CA GLY A 150 -13.94 -21.48 1.01
C GLY A 150 -13.89 -20.58 2.24
N ARG A 151 -13.06 -19.53 2.19
CA ARG A 151 -12.97 -18.51 3.25
C ARG A 151 -13.03 -17.09 2.69
N LEU A 152 -13.44 -16.16 3.54
CA LEU A 152 -13.31 -14.71 3.37
C LEU A 152 -12.38 -14.14 4.46
N ASN A 153 -11.25 -14.82 4.69
CA ASN A 153 -10.29 -14.50 5.77
C ASN A 153 -9.66 -13.10 5.66
N VAL A 154 -9.81 -12.41 4.53
CA VAL A 154 -9.40 -11.01 4.40
C VAL A 154 -10.09 -10.10 5.41
N LEU A 155 -11.29 -10.45 5.88
CA LEU A 155 -11.99 -9.68 6.93
C LEU A 155 -11.23 -9.70 8.26
N ASP A 156 -10.62 -10.83 8.62
CA ASP A 156 -9.80 -10.95 9.84
C ASP A 156 -8.56 -10.05 9.74
N LEU A 157 -7.93 -10.02 8.57
CA LEU A 157 -6.81 -9.11 8.28
C LEU A 157 -7.23 -7.64 8.39
N GLN A 158 -8.40 -7.25 7.86
CA GLN A 158 -8.91 -5.89 7.99
C GLN A 158 -9.10 -5.49 9.46
N VAL A 159 -9.68 -6.39 10.28
CA VAL A 159 -9.83 -6.17 11.73
C VAL A 159 -8.47 -6.06 12.42
N GLN A 160 -7.52 -6.91 12.05
CA GLN A 160 -6.17 -6.90 12.61
C GLN A 160 -5.47 -5.57 12.33
N ILE A 161 -5.46 -5.10 11.08
CA ILE A 161 -4.91 -3.80 10.69
C ILE A 161 -5.54 -2.68 11.54
N ARG A 162 -6.87 -2.71 11.71
CA ARG A 162 -7.57 -1.62 12.42
C ARG A 162 -7.39 -1.63 13.94
N ARG A 163 -7.05 -2.78 14.53
CA ARG A 163 -6.79 -2.94 15.96
C ARG A 163 -5.32 -2.89 16.32
N LEU A 164 -4.44 -2.77 15.33
CA LEU A 164 -3.01 -2.74 15.54
C LEU A 164 -2.62 -1.49 16.34
N PRO A 165 -1.83 -1.59 17.42
CA PRO A 165 -1.37 -0.45 18.20
C PRO A 165 -0.19 0.30 17.52
N LYS A 166 -0.11 0.25 16.19
CA LYS A 166 0.95 0.87 15.38
C LYS A 166 0.33 1.42 14.10
N PRO A 167 0.75 2.61 13.62
CA PRO A 167 0.25 3.17 12.37
C PRO A 167 0.59 2.29 11.17
N VAL A 168 -0.40 2.09 10.30
CA VAL A 168 -0.23 1.40 9.01
C VAL A 168 -0.41 2.37 7.86
N ILE A 169 0.59 2.46 6.99
CA ILE A 169 0.62 3.33 5.82
C ILE A 169 0.54 2.47 4.56
N ALA A 170 -0.51 2.65 3.76
CA ALA A 170 -0.60 2.04 2.44
C ALA A 170 0.18 2.89 1.43
N MET A 171 1.19 2.29 0.78
CA MET A 171 1.90 2.90 -0.34
C MET A 171 1.35 2.31 -1.64
N VAL A 172 0.54 3.11 -2.36
CA VAL A 172 -0.28 2.66 -3.48
C VAL A 172 0.33 3.14 -4.80
N ALA A 173 0.86 2.19 -5.58
CA ALA A 173 1.20 2.39 -6.98
C ALA A 173 0.27 1.56 -7.88
N GLY A 174 -0.18 2.12 -9.00
CA GLY A 174 -1.05 1.43 -9.94
C GLY A 174 -2.43 1.07 -9.36
N TYR A 175 -2.98 -0.09 -9.76
CA TYR A 175 -4.33 -0.51 -9.38
C TYR A 175 -4.48 -0.86 -7.89
N ALA A 176 -5.43 -0.20 -7.22
CA ALA A 176 -6.01 -0.58 -5.94
C ALA A 176 -7.52 -0.79 -6.14
N VAL A 177 -7.92 -2.03 -6.44
CA VAL A 177 -9.31 -2.35 -6.85
C VAL A 177 -9.95 -3.48 -6.05
N GLY A 178 -11.28 -3.43 -5.92
CA GLY A 178 -12.05 -4.49 -5.26
C GLY A 178 -11.64 -4.69 -3.80
N GLY A 179 -11.20 -5.89 -3.43
CA GLY A 179 -10.66 -6.14 -2.08
C GLY A 179 -9.39 -5.35 -1.78
N GLY A 180 -8.55 -5.07 -2.78
CA GLY A 180 -7.36 -4.22 -2.63
C GLY A 180 -7.72 -2.75 -2.43
N HIS A 181 -8.86 -2.32 -2.97
CA HIS A 181 -9.43 -1.01 -2.66
C HIS A 181 -9.83 -0.91 -1.18
N VAL A 182 -10.32 -1.99 -0.58
CA VAL A 182 -10.63 -2.00 0.85
C VAL A 182 -9.37 -2.03 1.71
N LEU A 183 -8.33 -2.78 1.30
CA LEU A 183 -7.09 -2.89 2.06
C LEU A 183 -6.39 -1.55 2.30
N HIS A 184 -6.32 -0.65 1.31
CA HIS A 184 -5.74 0.68 1.56
C HIS A 184 -6.65 1.55 2.44
N MET A 185 -7.98 1.46 2.28
CA MET A 185 -8.93 2.24 3.08
C MET A 185 -8.93 1.86 4.56
N VAL A 186 -8.59 0.61 4.92
CA VAL A 186 -8.48 0.20 6.33
C VAL A 186 -7.16 0.61 6.98
N CYS A 187 -6.16 0.98 6.19
CA CYS A 187 -4.91 1.55 6.70
C CYS A 187 -5.17 2.96 7.27
N ASP A 188 -4.30 3.41 8.17
CA ASP A 188 -4.46 4.73 8.81
C ASP A 188 -4.17 5.88 7.84
N LEU A 189 -3.20 5.68 6.94
CA LEU A 189 -2.83 6.64 5.90
C LEU A 189 -2.63 5.92 4.57
N THR A 190 -2.93 6.62 3.47
CA THR A 190 -2.61 6.17 2.11
C THR A 190 -1.77 7.22 1.40
N ILE A 191 -0.61 6.82 0.89
CA ILE A 191 0.23 7.60 0.00
C ILE A 191 0.09 7.02 -1.40
N ALA A 192 -0.43 7.82 -2.31
CA ALA A 192 -0.70 7.41 -3.69
C ALA A 192 0.38 7.95 -4.63
N ALA A 193 0.91 7.09 -5.51
CA ALA A 193 1.73 7.50 -6.63
C ALA A 193 0.87 8.14 -7.74
N ASP A 194 1.49 8.89 -8.65
CA ASP A 194 0.79 9.55 -9.77
C ASP A 194 0.05 8.56 -10.69
N ASN A 195 0.52 7.31 -10.72
CA ASN A 195 -0.09 6.23 -11.50
C ASN A 195 -1.18 5.46 -10.73
N ALA A 196 -1.53 5.87 -9.51
CA ALA A 196 -2.50 5.16 -8.68
C ALA A 196 -3.92 5.22 -9.28
N ILE A 197 -4.57 4.07 -9.34
CA ILE A 197 -5.93 3.90 -9.87
C ILE A 197 -6.79 3.21 -8.83
N PHE A 198 -7.77 3.95 -8.31
CA PHE A 198 -8.70 3.45 -7.30
C PHE A 198 -10.02 3.04 -7.96
N GLY A 199 -10.59 1.92 -7.51
CA GLY A 199 -11.90 1.55 -8.01
C GLY A 199 -12.55 0.37 -7.31
N GLN A 200 -13.85 0.52 -7.04
CA GLN A 200 -14.63 -0.56 -6.47
C GLN A 200 -15.19 -1.45 -7.57
N THR A 201 -14.64 -2.67 -7.70
CA THR A 201 -15.02 -3.63 -8.75
C THR A 201 -15.91 -4.76 -8.27
N GLY A 202 -16.10 -4.91 -6.94
CA GLY A 202 -16.92 -5.97 -6.34
C GLY A 202 -18.28 -6.15 -7.03
N PRO A 203 -19.09 -5.08 -7.22
CA PRO A 203 -20.41 -5.20 -7.85
C PRO A 203 -20.38 -5.70 -9.29
N LYS A 204 -19.27 -5.53 -10.03
CA LYS A 204 -19.11 -6.07 -11.40
C LYS A 204 -19.02 -7.60 -11.40
N VAL A 205 -18.56 -8.19 -10.30
CA VAL A 205 -18.31 -9.63 -10.15
C VAL A 205 -19.22 -10.26 -9.09
N GLY A 206 -20.37 -9.63 -8.78
CA GLY A 206 -21.32 -10.14 -7.79
C GLY A 206 -20.72 -10.27 -6.39
N SER A 207 -19.87 -9.33 -5.98
CA SER A 207 -19.24 -9.28 -4.66
C SER A 207 -19.44 -7.90 -4.04
N PHE A 208 -19.37 -7.82 -2.72
CA PHE A 208 -19.47 -6.56 -1.98
C PHE A 208 -18.71 -6.69 -0.65
N ASP A 209 -18.27 -5.56 -0.11
CA ASP A 209 -17.72 -5.49 1.25
C ASP A 209 -18.65 -4.60 2.08
N ALA A 210 -19.52 -5.24 2.86
CA ALA A 210 -20.49 -4.56 3.72
C ALA A 210 -19.90 -4.15 5.09
N GLY A 211 -18.63 -4.46 5.34
CA GLY A 211 -17.95 -4.15 6.60
C GLY A 211 -17.22 -2.82 6.51
N TYR A 212 -15.90 -2.85 6.69
CA TYR A 212 -15.07 -1.66 6.61
C TYR A 212 -15.09 -1.02 5.23
N GLY A 213 -15.17 -1.81 4.15
CA GLY A 213 -15.15 -1.27 2.79
C GLY A 213 -16.28 -0.27 2.51
N SER A 214 -17.50 -0.56 2.99
CA SER A 214 -18.62 0.37 2.86
C SER A 214 -18.67 1.42 3.97
N SER A 215 -18.38 1.05 5.22
CA SER A 215 -18.54 1.99 6.34
C SER A 215 -17.42 3.02 6.47
N ILE A 216 -16.18 2.69 6.08
CA ILE A 216 -15.06 3.65 6.08
C ILE A 216 -15.16 4.56 4.87
N MET A 217 -15.54 4.02 3.71
CA MET A 217 -15.61 4.82 2.50
C MET A 217 -16.59 5.99 2.62
N SER A 218 -17.71 5.83 3.34
CA SER A 218 -18.65 6.94 3.58
C SER A 218 -18.08 8.05 4.47
N ARG A 219 -17.01 7.78 5.21
CA ARG A 219 -16.29 8.75 6.03
C ARG A 219 -15.14 9.42 5.29
N LEU A 220 -14.58 8.74 4.28
CA LEU A 220 -13.48 9.26 3.46
C LEU A 220 -13.97 10.10 2.28
N VAL A 221 -15.08 9.71 1.65
CA VAL A 221 -15.69 10.42 0.52
C VAL A 221 -17.16 10.72 0.80
N SER A 222 -17.73 11.68 0.06
CA SER A 222 -19.16 11.97 0.17
C SER A 222 -20.01 10.72 -0.13
N THR A 223 -21.16 10.60 0.54
CA THR A 223 -22.11 9.50 0.32
C THR A 223 -22.53 9.37 -1.15
N VAL A 224 -22.66 10.50 -1.86
CA VAL A 224 -22.93 10.50 -3.31
C VAL A 224 -21.79 9.83 -4.05
N GLN A 225 -20.54 10.21 -3.79
CA GLN A 225 -19.37 9.62 -4.44
C GLN A 225 -19.22 8.12 -4.12
N GLN A 226 -19.51 7.72 -2.88
CA GLN A 226 -19.60 6.32 -2.51
C GLN A 226 -20.64 5.56 -3.35
N CYS A 227 -21.87 6.09 -3.48
CA CYS A 227 -22.91 5.49 -4.31
C CYS A 227 -22.49 5.42 -5.79
N LEU A 228 -21.75 6.40 -6.30
CA LEU A 228 -21.20 6.36 -7.65
C LEU A 228 -20.15 5.24 -7.80
N TRP A 229 -19.31 5.02 -6.78
CA TRP A 229 -18.27 3.99 -6.84
C TRP A 229 -18.85 2.58 -6.78
N TRP A 230 -19.81 2.33 -5.87
CA TRP A 230 -20.49 1.04 -5.79
C TRP A 230 -21.52 0.84 -6.91
N GLY A 231 -22.25 1.88 -7.30
CA GLY A 231 -23.38 1.80 -8.23
C GLY A 231 -23.02 2.01 -9.70
N LEU A 232 -22.11 2.93 -10.03
CA LEU A 232 -21.80 3.34 -11.41
C LEU A 232 -20.50 2.77 -11.98
N LYS A 233 -19.82 1.86 -11.28
CA LYS A 233 -18.75 1.03 -11.88
C LYS A 233 -17.55 1.84 -12.44
N LYS A 234 -17.34 3.08 -11.98
CA LYS A 234 -16.28 3.99 -12.46
C LYS A 234 -14.97 3.80 -11.68
N HIS A 235 -13.84 3.89 -12.39
CA HIS A 235 -12.52 4.07 -11.79
C HIS A 235 -12.29 5.57 -11.57
N VAL A 236 -11.67 5.94 -10.46
CA VAL A 236 -11.24 7.32 -10.21
C VAL A 236 -9.72 7.34 -10.18
N LYS A 237 -9.14 8.17 -11.04
CA LYS A 237 -7.74 8.58 -10.90
C LYS A 237 -7.70 9.67 -9.83
N CYS A 238 -6.72 9.60 -8.93
CA CYS A 238 -6.41 10.73 -8.06
C CYS A 238 -5.97 11.89 -8.96
N GLY A 239 -6.84 12.88 -9.12
CA GLY A 239 -6.45 14.20 -9.58
C GLY A 239 -6.32 15.08 -8.34
N PHE A 240 -5.10 15.51 -8.04
CA PHE A 240 -4.87 16.66 -7.17
C PHE A 240 -4.92 17.93 -8.02
#